data_AF-A0A7Y5AIV0-F1
#
_entry.id   AF-A0A7Y5AIV0-F1
#
_cell.length_a   1.000
_cell.length_b   1.000
_cell.length_c   1.000
_cell.angle_alpha   90.00
_cell.angle_beta   90.00
_cell.angle_gamma   90.00
#
_symmetry.space_group_name_H-M   'P 1'
#
loop_
_entity.id
_entity.type
_entity.pdbx_description
1 polymer ?
#
loop_
_entity_poly.entity_id
_entity_poly.type
_entity_poly.pdbx_seq_one_letter_code
_entity_poly.pdbx_strand_id
1 'polypeptide(L)'
;QQLTAPSAAKAVEDTAFYRSARLLSRNDVGFEAERFSAPLEAFHNEAQRRLRDFPDNLLATATHDHKRGEDTRARLAVLSERGPWLASRVEHWRELAEPLRAQLDDGLAPSPGDELMLLQTLLGSWPLQLDPHDDQALHAYAERVRQWQQKALREAKLRSSWSAPNEAYEACCANYLNSLLLDPQNLQLRKSVADAAQLLACPGALNSLVQVLMRMTVPGVPDLYQGNEYWDFSLVDPDNRRAVDYAARRSTLADATPLGELLAHWHDGRIKQALIARVLDCRQSHAELFRRGAYLPLTVHGRHADKVVAFARLGEGERAVIIAPRLASTLLGASPTPLIPAQNWEDTRVSLPFALSPATSTGLFGAAVVSPVRELLLSAVLSDFPVNLLIEHV
;
A
#
# COMPACT_ATOMS: atom_id res chain seq x y z
N GLN A 1 -23.21 24.66 9.33
CA GLN A 1 -21.97 23.99 9.80
C GLN A 1 -22.22 22.54 10.25
N GLN A 2 -23.28 22.22 11.00
CA GLN A 2 -23.51 20.82 11.46
C GLN A 2 -23.85 19.80 10.37
N LEU A 3 -24.46 20.22 9.26
CA LEU A 3 -24.86 19.32 8.16
C LEU A 3 -23.78 19.14 7.07
N THR A 4 -22.79 20.02 6.99
CA THR A 4 -21.82 20.02 5.88
C THR A 4 -20.91 18.79 5.91
N ALA A 5 -20.41 18.40 7.08
CA ALA A 5 -19.55 17.23 7.22
C ALA A 5 -20.30 15.90 6.95
N PRO A 6 -21.50 15.65 7.55
CA PRO A 6 -22.29 14.48 7.20
C PRO A 6 -22.68 14.42 5.71
N SER A 7 -23.03 15.55 5.10
CA SER A 7 -23.34 15.59 3.67
C SER A 7 -22.12 15.25 2.81
N ALA A 8 -20.93 15.78 3.12
CA ALA A 8 -19.71 15.46 2.41
C ALA A 8 -19.33 13.98 2.55
N ALA A 9 -19.38 13.43 3.78
CA ALA A 9 -19.10 12.02 4.03
C ALA A 9 -20.08 11.10 3.26
N LYS A 10 -21.39 11.39 3.29
CA LYS A 10 -22.38 10.58 2.58
C LYS A 10 -22.31 10.71 1.06
N ALA A 11 -22.03 11.90 0.53
CA ALA A 11 -21.97 12.12 -0.91
C ALA A 11 -20.65 11.62 -1.52
N VAL A 12 -19.51 11.88 -0.85
CA VAL A 12 -18.18 11.55 -1.39
C VAL A 12 -17.77 10.15 -0.96
N GLU A 13 -17.64 9.93 0.36
CA GLU A 13 -17.02 8.72 0.90
C GLU A 13 -17.91 7.49 0.78
N ASP A 14 -19.21 7.65 1.02
CA ASP A 14 -20.20 6.57 1.00
C ASP A 14 -21.01 6.54 -0.31
N THR A 15 -20.65 7.32 -1.33
CA THR A 15 -21.32 7.23 -2.65
C THR A 15 -20.35 7.42 -3.82
N ALA A 16 -19.71 8.58 -3.97
CA ALA A 16 -18.86 8.85 -5.13
C ALA A 16 -17.67 7.88 -5.26
N PHE A 17 -17.03 7.50 -4.15
CA PHE A 17 -15.97 6.50 -4.12
C PHE A 17 -16.42 5.10 -4.56
N TYR A 18 -17.71 4.80 -4.47
CA TYR A 18 -18.32 3.56 -4.96
C TYR A 18 -18.82 3.67 -6.41
N ARG A 19 -18.59 4.80 -7.09
CA ARG A 19 -18.96 5.01 -8.50
C ARG A 19 -17.77 5.18 -9.43
N SER A 20 -16.58 5.45 -8.89
CA SER A 20 -15.37 5.69 -9.68
C SER A 20 -14.38 4.55 -9.56
N ALA A 21 -14.33 3.69 -10.58
CA ALA A 21 -13.37 2.59 -10.67
C ALA A 21 -12.03 3.00 -11.32
N ARG A 22 -11.68 4.29 -11.40
CA ARG A 22 -10.45 4.74 -12.10
C ARG A 22 -9.20 4.11 -11.47
N LEU A 23 -9.07 4.18 -10.15
CA LEU A 23 -8.04 3.50 -9.38
C LEU A 23 -8.44 3.46 -7.91
N LEU A 24 -8.81 2.27 -7.39
CA LEU A 24 -9.39 2.17 -6.04
C LEU A 24 -8.41 2.53 -4.91
N SER A 25 -7.10 2.63 -5.16
CA SER A 25 -6.14 3.15 -4.16
C SER A 25 -6.33 4.64 -3.86
N ARG A 26 -7.13 5.36 -4.67
CA ARG A 26 -7.43 6.79 -4.52
C ARG A 26 -8.81 7.07 -3.91
N ASN A 27 -9.55 6.02 -3.53
CA ASN A 27 -10.89 6.13 -2.98
C ASN A 27 -10.89 5.71 -1.51
N ASP A 28 -10.56 6.63 -0.61
CA ASP A 28 -10.58 6.38 0.82
C ASP A 28 -10.97 7.60 1.65
N VAL A 29 -11.32 7.39 2.92
CA VAL A 29 -11.74 8.44 3.84
C VAL A 29 -10.70 9.58 3.87
N GLY A 30 -11.18 10.82 3.69
CA GLY A 30 -10.32 12.00 3.63
C GLY A 30 -9.53 12.20 2.32
N PHE A 31 -9.71 11.35 1.29
CA PHE A 31 -9.05 11.55 0.00
C PHE A 31 -9.82 12.53 -0.88
N GLU A 32 -9.07 13.24 -1.73
CA GLU A 32 -9.64 14.10 -2.77
C GLU A 32 -9.75 13.29 -4.08
N ALA A 33 -10.97 12.92 -4.47
CA ALA A 33 -11.24 12.07 -5.64
C ALA A 33 -10.70 12.66 -6.96
N GLU A 34 -10.68 13.98 -7.07
CA GLU A 34 -10.24 14.70 -8.27
C GLU A 34 -8.71 14.70 -8.41
N ARG A 35 -7.99 14.53 -7.30
CA ARG A 35 -6.52 14.51 -7.30
C ARG A 35 -5.99 13.09 -7.46
N PHE A 36 -5.75 12.72 -8.71
CA PHE A 36 -5.20 11.40 -9.07
C PHE A 36 -3.80 11.16 -8.49
N SER A 37 -2.89 12.12 -8.65
CA SER A 37 -1.50 12.05 -8.16
C SER A 37 -0.95 13.44 -7.81
N ALA A 38 0.26 13.46 -7.26
CA ALA A 38 0.98 14.68 -6.90
C ALA A 38 2.48 14.55 -7.21
N PRO A 39 3.17 15.65 -7.55
CA PRO A 39 4.63 15.65 -7.64
C PRO A 39 5.25 15.41 -6.26
N LEU A 40 6.49 14.92 -6.25
CA LEU A 40 7.23 14.67 -5.00
C LEU A 40 7.40 15.93 -4.15
N GLU A 41 7.56 17.09 -4.78
CA GLU A 41 7.64 18.38 -4.10
C GLU A 41 6.42 18.65 -3.22
N ALA A 42 5.21 18.27 -3.66
CA ALA A 42 4.00 18.46 -2.86
C ALA A 42 4.02 17.62 -1.56
N PHE A 43 4.62 16.43 -1.60
CA PHE A 43 4.83 15.61 -0.40
C PHE A 43 5.79 16.27 0.58
N HIS A 44 6.91 16.81 0.09
CA HIS A 44 7.88 17.54 0.92
C HIS A 44 7.29 18.82 1.53
N ASN A 45 6.56 19.60 0.73
CA ASN A 45 5.89 20.81 1.20
C ASN A 45 4.85 20.50 2.29
N GLU A 46 4.11 19.40 2.15
CA GLU A 46 3.14 18.94 3.15
C GLU A 46 3.82 18.45 4.44
N ALA A 47 4.95 17.75 4.34
CA ALA A 47 5.74 17.35 5.50
C ALA A 47 6.28 18.56 6.28
N GLN A 48 6.82 19.55 5.57
CA GLN A 48 7.30 20.81 6.18
C GLN A 48 6.16 21.61 6.81
N ARG A 49 5.01 21.71 6.14
CA ARG A 49 3.81 22.38 6.67
C ARG A 49 3.33 21.71 7.95
N ARG A 50 3.27 20.37 7.97
CA ARG A 50 2.90 19.61 9.17
C ARG A 50 3.86 19.88 10.32
N LEU A 51 5.17 19.92 10.09
CA LEU A 51 6.14 20.26 11.15
C LEU A 51 5.91 21.65 11.75
N ARG A 52 5.57 22.64 10.91
CA ARG A 52 5.35 24.02 11.38
C ARG A 52 4.03 24.18 12.13
N ASP A 53 2.96 23.65 11.57
CA ASP A 53 1.60 24.00 11.98
C ASP A 53 1.00 22.96 12.94
N PHE A 54 1.35 21.68 12.76
CA PHE A 54 0.73 20.55 13.44
C PHE A 54 1.71 19.39 13.72
N PRO A 55 2.84 19.64 14.42
CA PRO A 55 3.92 18.66 14.55
C PRO A 55 3.54 17.42 15.37
N ASP A 56 2.47 17.50 16.17
CA ASP A 56 2.00 16.44 17.06
C ASP A 56 0.72 15.75 16.55
N ASN A 57 0.25 16.07 15.33
CA ASN A 57 -0.92 15.40 14.75
C ASN A 57 -0.61 13.94 14.39
N LEU A 58 -1.63 13.09 14.50
CA LEU A 58 -1.54 11.68 14.09
C LEU A 58 -1.26 11.55 12.59
N LEU A 59 -0.45 10.54 12.27
CA LEU A 59 -0.18 10.05 10.92
C LEU A 59 -0.74 8.64 10.81
N ALA A 60 -1.99 8.55 10.37
CA ALA A 60 -2.65 7.28 10.13
C ALA A 60 -2.54 6.89 8.65
N THR A 61 -2.26 5.61 8.42
CA THR A 61 -2.35 4.99 7.09
C THR A 61 -3.47 3.98 7.00
N ALA A 62 -4.10 3.59 8.11
CA ALA A 62 -5.32 2.80 8.21
C ALA A 62 -6.02 3.10 9.54
N THR A 63 -7.34 2.93 9.59
CA THR A 63 -8.18 3.06 10.79
C THR A 63 -9.28 2.01 10.77
N HIS A 64 -10.22 2.00 11.72
CA HIS A 64 -11.41 1.14 11.65
C HIS A 64 -12.43 1.58 10.59
N ASP A 65 -12.27 2.78 10.01
CA ASP A 65 -13.20 3.36 9.03
C ASP A 65 -12.65 3.40 7.60
N HIS A 66 -11.41 2.93 7.39
CA HIS A 66 -10.83 2.89 6.05
C HIS A 66 -11.72 2.09 5.09
N LYS A 67 -11.74 2.47 3.81
CA LYS A 67 -12.51 1.72 2.80
C LYS A 67 -11.79 0.44 2.38
N ARG A 68 -10.46 0.41 2.49
CA ARG A 68 -9.60 -0.74 2.14
C ARG A 68 -8.37 -0.80 3.05
N GLY A 69 -7.72 -1.94 3.20
CA GLY A 69 -6.49 -2.05 3.99
C GLY A 69 -5.34 -1.23 3.43
N GLU A 70 -4.37 -0.87 4.27
CA GLU A 70 -3.24 -0.03 3.85
C GLU A 70 -2.35 -0.67 2.78
N ASP A 71 -2.18 -1.98 2.87
CA ASP A 71 -1.36 -2.74 1.93
C ASP A 71 -2.15 -3.10 0.67
N THR A 72 -3.48 -3.22 0.80
CA THR A 72 -4.37 -3.24 -0.36
C THR A 72 -4.26 -1.96 -1.19
N ARG A 73 -4.22 -0.77 -0.57
CA ARG A 73 -4.01 0.49 -1.29
C ARG A 73 -2.62 0.57 -1.92
N ALA A 74 -1.58 0.19 -1.17
CA ALA A 74 -0.20 0.18 -1.66
C ALA A 74 0.00 -0.75 -2.86
N ARG A 75 -0.62 -1.94 -2.83
CA ARG A 75 -0.64 -2.89 -3.96
C ARG A 75 -1.37 -2.33 -5.17
N LEU A 76 -2.55 -1.75 -4.97
CA LEU A 76 -3.29 -1.15 -6.07
C LEU A 76 -2.58 0.04 -6.71
N ALA A 77 -1.83 0.83 -5.94
CA ALA A 77 -1.08 1.96 -6.48
C ALA A 77 -0.10 1.56 -7.60
N VAL A 78 0.38 0.31 -7.62
CA VAL A 78 1.24 -0.25 -8.68
C VAL A 78 0.54 -0.21 -10.05
N LEU A 79 -0.80 -0.28 -10.10
CA LEU A 79 -1.55 -0.20 -11.36
C LEU A 79 -1.30 1.12 -12.10
N SER A 80 -0.98 2.20 -11.39
CA SER A 80 -0.63 3.49 -12.00
C SER A 80 0.66 3.43 -12.84
N GLU A 81 1.54 2.47 -12.56
CA GLU A 81 2.76 2.21 -13.34
C GLU A 81 2.53 1.20 -14.47
N ARG A 82 1.35 0.57 -14.52
CA ARG A 82 1.02 -0.58 -15.38
C ARG A 82 -0.31 -0.42 -16.12
N GLY A 83 -0.67 0.81 -16.47
CA GLY A 83 -1.97 1.14 -17.11
C GLY A 83 -2.30 0.30 -18.35
N PRO A 84 -1.43 0.25 -19.39
CA PRO A 84 -1.67 -0.58 -20.58
C PRO A 84 -1.79 -2.07 -20.28
N TRP A 85 -0.99 -2.58 -19.33
CA TRP A 85 -1.08 -3.98 -18.89
C TRP A 85 -2.43 -4.26 -18.22
N LEU A 86 -2.90 -3.38 -17.34
CA LEU A 86 -4.20 -3.52 -16.69
C LEU A 86 -5.34 -3.52 -17.72
N ALA A 87 -5.31 -2.60 -18.68
CA ALA A 87 -6.33 -2.51 -19.73
C ALA A 87 -6.45 -3.83 -20.52
N SER A 88 -5.31 -4.35 -21.00
CA SER A 88 -5.26 -5.63 -21.71
C SER A 88 -5.74 -6.81 -20.85
N ARG A 89 -5.40 -6.84 -19.56
CA ARG A 89 -5.89 -7.89 -18.64
C ARG A 89 -7.39 -7.80 -18.42
N VAL A 90 -7.93 -6.60 -18.24
CA VAL A 90 -9.38 -6.38 -18.06
C VAL A 90 -10.14 -6.79 -19.32
N GLU A 91 -9.67 -6.45 -20.52
CA GLU A 91 -10.28 -6.90 -21.78
C GLU A 91 -10.34 -8.43 -21.84
N HIS A 92 -9.21 -9.09 -21.59
CA HIS A 92 -9.14 -10.55 -21.59
C HIS A 92 -10.06 -11.21 -20.54
N TRP A 93 -10.11 -10.67 -19.32
CA TRP A 93 -11.01 -11.20 -18.29
C TRP A 93 -12.46 -10.98 -18.64
N ARG A 94 -12.80 -9.86 -19.28
CA ARG A 94 -14.16 -9.56 -19.70
C ARG A 94 -14.64 -10.49 -20.80
N GLU A 95 -13.76 -10.97 -21.68
CA GLU A 95 -14.07 -12.01 -22.67
C GLU A 95 -14.33 -13.35 -21.96
N LEU A 96 -13.41 -13.79 -21.09
CA LEU A 96 -13.57 -15.05 -20.37
C LEU A 96 -14.81 -15.07 -19.45
N ALA A 97 -15.18 -13.93 -18.88
CA ALA A 97 -16.30 -13.80 -17.97
C ALA A 97 -17.64 -13.51 -18.67
N GLU A 98 -17.68 -13.44 -20.01
CA GLU A 98 -18.92 -13.21 -20.76
C GLU A 98 -20.06 -14.16 -20.36
N PRO A 99 -19.84 -15.49 -20.23
CA PRO A 99 -20.91 -16.42 -19.83
C PRO A 99 -21.40 -16.24 -18.39
N LEU A 100 -20.66 -15.50 -17.56
CA LEU A 100 -21.00 -15.28 -16.15
C LEU A 100 -21.95 -14.11 -15.95
N ARG A 101 -22.14 -13.27 -16.99
CA ARG A 101 -23.00 -12.10 -16.91
C ARG A 101 -24.45 -12.49 -17.19
N ALA A 102 -25.37 -11.86 -16.48
CA ALA A 102 -26.80 -12.02 -16.68
C ALA A 102 -27.40 -10.77 -17.33
N GLN A 103 -28.34 -10.95 -18.25
CA GLN A 103 -29.16 -9.85 -18.77
C GLN A 103 -30.41 -9.71 -17.90
N LEU A 104 -30.57 -8.55 -17.26
CA LEU A 104 -31.79 -8.16 -16.54
C LEU A 104 -32.54 -7.09 -17.34
N ASP A 105 -33.78 -6.79 -16.93
CA ASP A 105 -34.61 -5.77 -17.56
C ASP A 105 -33.96 -4.37 -17.53
N ASP A 106 -33.20 -4.08 -16.47
CA ASP A 106 -32.47 -2.82 -16.26
C ASP A 106 -30.99 -2.89 -16.71
N GLY A 107 -30.61 -3.94 -17.46
CA GLY A 107 -29.32 -4.07 -18.11
C GLY A 107 -28.42 -5.19 -17.59
N LEU A 108 -27.22 -5.29 -18.16
CA LEU A 108 -26.23 -6.33 -17.88
C LEU A 108 -25.80 -6.34 -16.41
N ALA A 109 -25.71 -7.50 -15.79
CA ALA A 109 -25.30 -7.70 -14.40
C ALA A 109 -24.10 -8.65 -14.30
N PRO A 110 -22.98 -8.23 -13.68
CA PRO A 110 -22.70 -6.88 -13.16
C PRO A 110 -22.62 -5.82 -14.28
N SER A 111 -22.87 -4.56 -13.93
CA SER A 111 -22.56 -3.43 -14.81
C SER A 111 -21.04 -3.36 -15.06
N PRO A 112 -20.56 -2.79 -16.18
CA PRO A 112 -19.12 -2.69 -16.45
C PRO A 112 -18.34 -1.94 -15.35
N GLY A 113 -18.96 -0.97 -14.69
CA GLY A 113 -18.37 -0.24 -13.57
C GLY A 113 -18.20 -1.13 -12.33
N ASP A 114 -19.25 -1.86 -11.96
CA ASP A 114 -19.23 -2.79 -10.82
C ASP A 114 -18.28 -3.96 -11.06
N GLU A 115 -18.22 -4.47 -12.30
CA GLU A 115 -17.26 -5.50 -12.72
C GLU A 115 -15.81 -5.00 -12.56
N LEU A 116 -15.50 -3.78 -13.01
CA LEU A 116 -14.16 -3.21 -12.87
C LEU A 116 -13.78 -2.94 -11.41
N MET A 117 -14.74 -2.50 -10.57
CA MET A 117 -14.52 -2.36 -9.12
C MET A 117 -14.24 -3.71 -8.45
N LEU A 118 -14.96 -4.76 -8.85
CA LEU A 118 -14.73 -6.10 -8.35
C LEU A 118 -13.34 -6.60 -8.75
N LEU A 119 -12.94 -6.49 -10.02
CA LEU A 119 -11.63 -6.93 -10.50
C LEU A 119 -10.48 -6.22 -9.76
N GLN A 120 -10.55 -4.90 -9.57
CA GLN A 120 -9.55 -4.20 -8.76
C GLN A 120 -9.58 -4.62 -7.30
N THR A 121 -10.76 -4.90 -6.75
CA THR A 121 -10.85 -5.42 -5.38
C THR A 121 -10.14 -6.75 -5.26
N LEU A 122 -10.40 -7.70 -6.17
CA LEU A 122 -9.70 -8.99 -6.22
C LEU A 122 -8.18 -8.79 -6.32
N LEU A 123 -7.68 -7.94 -7.23
CA LEU A 123 -6.25 -7.65 -7.36
C LEU A 123 -5.63 -7.10 -6.07
N GLY A 124 -6.34 -6.19 -5.40
CA GLY A 124 -5.86 -5.51 -4.20
C GLY A 124 -5.95 -6.34 -2.91
N SER A 125 -6.95 -7.21 -2.78
CA SER A 125 -7.21 -7.98 -1.55
C SER A 125 -6.85 -9.46 -1.64
N TRP A 126 -6.39 -9.95 -2.80
CA TRP A 126 -5.99 -11.36 -2.96
C TRP A 126 -4.98 -11.76 -1.87
N PRO A 127 -5.26 -12.75 -1.01
CA PRO A 127 -4.33 -13.12 0.05
C PRO A 127 -3.04 -13.67 -0.55
N LEU A 128 -1.89 -13.24 0.01
CA LEU A 128 -0.57 -13.60 -0.53
C LEU A 128 -0.33 -15.10 -0.62
N GLN A 129 -0.86 -15.84 0.37
CA GLN A 129 -0.66 -17.28 0.54
C GLN A 129 -1.91 -18.10 0.18
N LEU A 130 -2.90 -17.50 -0.50
CA LEU A 130 -4.09 -18.25 -0.92
C LEU A 130 -3.71 -19.26 -2.02
N ASP A 131 -3.76 -20.54 -1.69
CA ASP A 131 -3.70 -21.62 -2.67
C ASP A 131 -5.04 -21.69 -3.42
N PRO A 132 -5.08 -21.54 -4.75
CA PRO A 132 -6.31 -21.66 -5.52
C PRO A 132 -6.93 -23.08 -5.53
N HIS A 133 -6.26 -24.08 -4.95
CA HIS A 133 -6.77 -25.43 -4.74
C HIS A 133 -7.25 -25.70 -3.31
N ASP A 134 -7.06 -24.74 -2.39
CA ASP A 134 -7.65 -24.81 -1.05
C ASP A 134 -9.09 -24.28 -1.11
N ASP A 135 -10.03 -25.21 -1.34
CA ASP A 135 -11.46 -24.89 -1.46
C ASP A 135 -11.97 -24.11 -0.24
N GLN A 136 -11.55 -24.49 0.98
CA GLN A 136 -12.03 -23.84 2.19
C GLN A 136 -11.53 -22.39 2.28
N ALA A 137 -10.24 -22.15 2.01
CA ALA A 137 -9.68 -20.81 1.99
C ALA A 137 -10.28 -19.93 0.88
N LEU A 138 -10.55 -20.53 -0.28
CA LEU A 138 -11.16 -19.84 -1.41
C LEU A 138 -12.61 -19.45 -1.14
N HIS A 139 -13.40 -20.35 -0.53
CA HIS A 139 -14.75 -20.04 -0.05
C HIS A 139 -14.75 -18.93 1.01
N ALA A 140 -13.83 -18.99 1.98
CA ALA A 140 -13.70 -17.94 2.99
C ALA A 140 -13.35 -16.57 2.38
N TYR A 141 -12.49 -16.56 1.36
CA TYR A 141 -12.16 -15.34 0.62
C TYR A 141 -13.35 -14.83 -0.21
N ALA A 142 -14.04 -15.70 -0.93
CA ALA A 142 -15.22 -15.34 -1.72
C ALA A 142 -16.31 -14.70 -0.84
N GLU A 143 -16.53 -15.22 0.37
CA GLU A 143 -17.50 -14.68 1.31
C GLU A 143 -17.15 -13.24 1.73
N ARG A 144 -15.87 -12.95 2.04
CA ARG A 144 -15.41 -11.59 2.36
C ARG A 144 -15.68 -10.62 1.22
N VAL A 145 -15.36 -11.03 -0.02
CA VAL A 145 -15.55 -10.19 -1.20
C VAL A 145 -17.03 -10.02 -1.53
N ARG A 146 -17.87 -11.03 -1.31
CA ARG A 146 -19.33 -10.98 -1.51
C ARG A 146 -19.99 -9.97 -0.57
N GLN A 147 -19.63 -9.99 0.70
CA GLN A 147 -20.11 -9.02 1.69
C GLN A 147 -19.71 -7.60 1.31
N TRP A 148 -18.46 -7.39 0.89
CA TRP A 148 -18.00 -6.12 0.36
C TRP A 148 -18.78 -5.70 -0.89
N GLN A 149 -19.01 -6.61 -1.84
CA GLN A 149 -19.68 -6.31 -3.10
C GLN A 149 -21.10 -5.84 -2.85
N GLN A 150 -21.87 -6.52 -1.99
CA GLN A 150 -23.22 -6.08 -1.63
C GLN A 150 -23.22 -4.67 -1.03
N LYS A 151 -22.31 -4.40 -0.08
CA LYS A 151 -22.15 -3.06 0.49
C LYS A 151 -21.80 -2.04 -0.60
N ALA A 152 -20.86 -2.35 -1.49
CA ALA A 152 -20.45 -1.46 -2.57
C ALA A 152 -21.61 -1.12 -3.52
N LEU A 153 -22.41 -2.10 -3.92
CA LEU A 153 -23.58 -1.90 -4.78
C LEU A 153 -24.61 -0.96 -4.13
N ARG A 154 -24.86 -1.14 -2.83
CA ARG A 154 -25.80 -0.33 -2.06
C ARG A 154 -25.29 1.07 -1.76
N GLU A 155 -23.99 1.22 -1.52
CA GLU A 155 -23.36 2.54 -1.35
C GLU A 155 -23.31 3.33 -2.65
N ALA A 156 -23.08 2.66 -3.79
CA ALA A 156 -23.12 3.30 -5.10
C ALA A 156 -24.49 3.91 -5.42
N LYS A 157 -25.60 3.32 -4.94
CA LYS A 157 -26.97 3.85 -5.17
C LYS A 157 -27.30 4.04 -6.66
N LEU A 158 -26.73 3.20 -7.52
CA LEU A 158 -26.96 3.24 -8.98
C LEU A 158 -28.04 2.23 -9.38
N ARG A 159 -27.91 0.97 -8.95
CA ARG A 159 -28.86 -0.11 -9.25
C ARG A 159 -29.40 -0.85 -8.03
N SER A 160 -28.79 -0.66 -6.85
CA SER A 160 -29.30 -1.11 -5.56
C SER A 160 -29.04 -0.04 -4.50
N SER A 161 -29.77 -0.08 -3.38
CA SER A 161 -29.58 0.84 -2.26
C SER A 161 -29.96 0.17 -0.93
N TRP A 162 -29.56 0.77 0.19
CA TRP A 162 -29.97 0.28 1.51
C TRP A 162 -31.48 0.37 1.77
N SER A 163 -32.15 1.40 1.24
CA SER A 163 -33.59 1.62 1.46
C SER A 163 -34.48 0.83 0.49
N ALA A 164 -33.97 0.51 -0.69
CA ALA A 164 -34.64 -0.27 -1.71
C ALA A 164 -33.60 -1.20 -2.38
N PRO A 165 -33.31 -2.37 -1.78
CA PRO A 165 -32.41 -3.35 -2.37
C PRO A 165 -32.97 -3.91 -3.67
N ASN A 166 -32.13 -3.98 -4.70
CA ASN A 166 -32.43 -4.72 -5.92
C ASN A 166 -31.86 -6.14 -5.79
N GLU A 167 -32.66 -7.02 -5.19
CA GLU A 167 -32.24 -8.39 -4.87
C GLU A 167 -31.85 -9.20 -6.11
N ALA A 168 -32.52 -8.98 -7.24
CA ALA A 168 -32.19 -9.65 -8.49
C ALA A 168 -30.79 -9.25 -8.99
N TYR A 169 -30.49 -7.94 -9.00
CA TYR A 169 -29.17 -7.44 -9.37
C TYR A 169 -28.07 -7.91 -8.41
N GLU A 170 -28.31 -7.81 -7.10
CA GLU A 170 -27.37 -8.27 -6.08
C GLU A 170 -27.08 -9.78 -6.20
N ALA A 171 -28.11 -10.60 -6.46
CA ALA A 171 -27.96 -12.04 -6.67
C ALA A 171 -27.14 -12.35 -7.93
N CYS A 172 -27.39 -11.66 -9.04
CA CYS A 172 -26.58 -11.82 -10.26
C CYS A 172 -25.11 -11.45 -10.04
N CYS A 173 -24.83 -10.35 -9.35
CA CYS A 173 -23.46 -9.95 -9.01
C CYS A 173 -22.76 -10.96 -8.08
N ALA A 174 -23.49 -11.49 -7.10
CA ALA A 174 -22.98 -12.52 -6.19
C ALA A 174 -22.70 -13.85 -6.93
N ASN A 175 -23.60 -14.25 -7.84
CA ASN A 175 -23.41 -15.43 -8.68
C ASN A 175 -22.21 -15.26 -9.61
N TYR A 176 -22.04 -14.11 -10.24
CA TYR A 176 -20.86 -13.79 -11.04
C TYR A 176 -19.56 -13.99 -10.24
N LEU A 177 -19.49 -13.45 -9.01
CA LEU A 177 -18.35 -13.61 -8.12
C LEU A 177 -18.11 -15.08 -7.75
N ASN A 178 -19.15 -15.79 -7.36
CA ASN A 178 -19.07 -17.20 -6.97
C ASN A 178 -18.63 -18.07 -8.15
N SER A 179 -19.17 -17.85 -9.35
CA SER A 179 -18.74 -18.58 -10.54
C SER A 179 -17.28 -18.27 -10.90
N LEU A 180 -16.84 -17.01 -10.81
CA LEU A 180 -15.44 -16.65 -11.05
C LEU A 180 -14.50 -17.32 -10.06
N LEU A 181 -14.82 -17.30 -8.76
CA LEU A 181 -13.91 -17.79 -7.72
C LEU A 181 -14.04 -19.28 -7.43
N LEU A 182 -15.22 -19.88 -7.54
CA LEU A 182 -15.49 -21.20 -6.95
C LEU A 182 -15.81 -22.27 -8.00
N ASP A 183 -16.39 -21.90 -9.15
CA ASP A 183 -16.73 -22.87 -10.18
C ASP A 183 -15.45 -23.40 -10.88
N PRO A 184 -15.20 -24.74 -10.88
CA PRO A 184 -14.07 -25.33 -11.58
C PRO A 184 -14.03 -25.03 -13.09
N GLN A 185 -15.18 -24.78 -13.73
CA GLN A 185 -15.24 -24.43 -15.16
C GLN A 185 -14.54 -23.10 -15.46
N ASN A 186 -14.44 -22.20 -14.48
CA ASN A 186 -13.81 -20.88 -14.61
C ASN A 186 -12.37 -20.85 -14.12
N LEU A 187 -11.71 -22.01 -13.99
CA LEU A 187 -10.32 -22.11 -13.52
C LEU A 187 -9.37 -21.21 -14.32
N GLN A 188 -9.55 -21.09 -15.64
CA GLN A 188 -8.72 -20.23 -16.48
C GLN A 188 -8.83 -18.75 -16.10
N LEU A 189 -10.06 -18.25 -15.92
CA LEU A 189 -10.31 -16.87 -15.49
C LEU A 189 -9.75 -16.64 -14.08
N ARG A 190 -10.08 -17.53 -13.14
CA ARG A 190 -9.60 -17.48 -11.75
C ARG A 190 -8.08 -17.42 -11.67
N LYS A 191 -7.41 -18.33 -12.38
CA LYS A 191 -5.94 -18.38 -12.42
C LYS A 191 -5.36 -17.10 -13.02
N SER A 192 -5.94 -16.59 -14.11
CA SER A 192 -5.48 -15.36 -14.75
C SER A 192 -5.58 -14.13 -13.82
N VAL A 193 -6.65 -14.03 -13.02
CA VAL A 193 -6.81 -12.98 -12.00
C VAL A 193 -5.84 -13.18 -10.84
N ALA A 194 -5.68 -14.41 -10.35
CA ALA A 194 -4.74 -14.75 -9.28
C ALA A 194 -3.29 -14.44 -9.67
N ASP A 195 -2.86 -14.87 -10.85
CA ASP A 195 -1.52 -14.61 -11.40
C ASP A 195 -1.28 -13.10 -11.55
N ALA A 196 -2.28 -12.33 -11.97
CA ALA A 196 -2.17 -10.88 -12.03
C ALA A 196 -2.09 -10.22 -10.65
N ALA A 197 -2.80 -10.72 -9.64
CA ALA A 197 -2.66 -10.25 -8.27
C ALA A 197 -1.25 -10.55 -7.72
N GLN A 198 -0.68 -11.73 -8.04
CA GLN A 198 0.68 -12.10 -7.66
C GLN A 198 1.75 -11.21 -8.34
N LEU A 199 1.55 -10.84 -9.61
CA LEU A 199 2.42 -9.88 -10.31
C LEU A 199 2.43 -8.48 -9.68
N LEU A 200 1.40 -8.13 -8.91
CA LEU A 200 1.31 -6.88 -8.15
C LEU A 200 1.78 -7.02 -6.69
N ALA A 201 1.86 -8.25 -6.18
CA ALA A 201 2.07 -8.52 -4.77
C ALA A 201 3.42 -8.01 -4.27
N CYS A 202 4.51 -8.37 -4.96
CA CYS A 202 5.87 -7.95 -4.63
C CYS A 202 6.09 -6.42 -4.73
N PRO A 203 5.76 -5.73 -5.85
CA PRO A 203 5.84 -4.26 -5.90
C PRO A 203 4.86 -3.57 -4.94
N GLY A 204 3.73 -4.22 -4.62
CA GLY A 204 2.80 -3.74 -3.60
C GLY A 204 3.41 -3.78 -2.20
N ALA A 205 4.07 -4.88 -1.83
CA ALA A 205 4.81 -5.01 -0.58
C ALA A 205 5.94 -3.98 -0.48
N LEU A 206 6.65 -3.70 -1.58
CA LEU A 206 7.62 -2.62 -1.63
C LEU A 206 6.97 -1.26 -1.29
N ASN A 207 5.86 -0.91 -1.96
CA ASN A 207 5.12 0.33 -1.66
C ASN A 207 4.65 0.39 -0.19
N SER A 208 4.24 -0.74 0.39
CA SER A 208 3.86 -0.85 1.79
C SER A 208 5.02 -0.56 2.75
N LEU A 209 6.21 -1.11 2.50
CA LEU A 209 7.40 -0.84 3.31
C LEU A 209 7.82 0.63 3.23
N VAL A 210 7.72 1.24 2.04
CA VAL A 210 7.92 2.68 1.84
C VAL A 210 6.90 3.47 2.68
N GLN A 211 5.62 3.14 2.58
CA GLN A 211 4.56 3.82 3.34
C GLN A 211 4.77 3.73 4.85
N VAL A 212 5.17 2.57 5.37
CA VAL A 212 5.53 2.37 6.78
C VAL A 212 6.67 3.29 7.19
N LEU A 213 7.77 3.30 6.43
CA LEU A 213 8.91 4.16 6.76
C LEU A 213 8.51 5.64 6.74
N MET A 214 7.76 6.08 5.73
CA MET A 214 7.27 7.46 5.65
C MET A 214 6.40 7.81 6.87
N ARG A 215 5.39 6.99 7.19
CA ARG A 215 4.51 7.17 8.35
C ARG A 215 5.29 7.40 9.63
N MET A 216 6.40 6.68 9.79
CA MET A 216 7.20 6.67 11.01
C MET A 216 8.35 7.68 11.03
N THR A 217 8.65 8.38 9.94
CA THR A 217 9.84 9.26 9.88
C THR A 217 9.54 10.70 9.47
N VAL A 218 8.42 10.94 8.80
CA VAL A 218 7.93 12.31 8.57
C VAL A 218 7.46 12.98 9.89
N PRO A 219 7.29 14.31 9.92
CA PRO A 219 6.78 15.03 11.10
C PRO A 219 5.35 14.61 11.46
N GLY A 220 5.05 14.42 12.75
CA GLY A 220 3.77 13.89 13.24
C GLY A 220 3.95 12.68 14.18
N VAL A 221 2.86 12.18 14.74
CA VAL A 221 2.85 10.98 15.61
C VAL A 221 2.35 9.78 14.79
N PRO A 222 3.19 8.76 14.51
CA PRO A 222 2.75 7.59 13.74
C PRO A 222 1.66 6.83 14.48
N ASP A 223 0.55 6.57 13.81
CA ASP A 223 -0.53 5.70 14.29
C ASP A 223 -0.44 4.32 13.62
N LEU A 224 -0.66 3.27 14.40
CA LEU A 224 -0.63 1.88 13.92
C LEU A 224 -1.95 1.20 14.30
N TYR A 225 -2.81 1.01 13.31
CA TYR A 225 -4.04 0.25 13.51
C TYR A 225 -3.73 -1.21 13.84
N GLN A 226 -4.54 -1.81 14.74
CA GLN A 226 -4.28 -3.12 15.29
C GLN A 226 -4.10 -4.20 14.22
N GLY A 227 -3.03 -4.99 14.33
CA GLY A 227 -2.74 -6.08 13.40
C GLY A 227 -1.97 -5.67 12.14
N ASN A 228 -1.85 -4.36 11.85
CA ASN A 228 -1.19 -3.85 10.65
C ASN A 228 0.33 -3.80 10.74
N GLU A 229 0.93 -4.37 11.79
CA GLU A 229 2.33 -4.75 11.77
C GLU A 229 2.61 -5.89 10.78
N TYR A 230 1.58 -6.66 10.39
CA TYR A 230 1.57 -7.55 9.24
C TYR A 230 0.86 -6.91 8.04
N TRP A 231 0.73 -7.67 6.95
CA TRP A 231 0.01 -7.22 5.76
C TRP A 231 -1.50 -7.09 6.00
N ASP A 232 -2.03 -5.91 5.71
CA ASP A 232 -3.42 -5.52 5.79
C ASP A 232 -4.08 -5.52 4.40
N PHE A 233 -4.66 -6.68 4.06
CA PHE A 233 -5.53 -6.87 2.90
C PHE A 233 -7.02 -6.90 3.27
N SER A 234 -7.39 -6.15 4.32
CA SER A 234 -8.80 -6.03 4.70
C SER A 234 -9.59 -5.17 3.69
N LEU A 235 -10.89 -5.40 3.67
CA LEU A 235 -11.87 -4.56 2.99
C LEU A 235 -12.55 -3.66 4.04
N VAL A 236 -13.46 -2.80 3.59
CA VAL A 236 -14.26 -1.94 4.49
C VAL A 236 -14.95 -2.73 5.60
N ASP A 237 -15.23 -2.06 6.72
CA ASP A 237 -16.08 -2.56 7.82
C ASP A 237 -17.28 -3.41 7.32
N PRO A 238 -17.49 -4.62 7.85
CA PRO A 238 -16.82 -5.22 9.02
C PRO A 238 -15.54 -6.01 8.76
N ASP A 239 -15.04 -6.11 7.52
CA ASP A 239 -13.87 -6.96 7.22
C ASP A 239 -12.56 -6.48 7.90
N ASN A 240 -12.43 -5.17 8.11
CA ASN A 240 -11.31 -4.55 8.85
C ASN A 240 -11.45 -4.61 10.39
N ARG A 241 -12.48 -5.30 10.90
CA ARG A 241 -12.73 -5.52 12.33
C ARG A 241 -12.52 -6.98 12.75
N ARG A 242 -11.99 -7.82 11.85
CA ARG A 242 -11.64 -9.21 12.17
C ARG A 242 -10.63 -9.28 13.32
N ALA A 243 -10.68 -10.38 14.06
CA ALA A 243 -9.80 -10.59 15.21
C ALA A 243 -8.33 -10.62 14.81
N VAL A 244 -7.47 -10.06 15.65
CA VAL A 244 -6.02 -10.04 15.48
C VAL A 244 -5.39 -11.20 16.25
N ASP A 245 -4.55 -11.99 15.59
CA ASP A 245 -3.72 -13.00 16.26
C ASP A 245 -2.50 -12.35 16.91
N TYR A 246 -2.68 -11.87 18.14
CA TYR A 246 -1.63 -11.27 18.94
C TYR A 246 -0.59 -12.28 19.45
N ALA A 247 -0.94 -13.56 19.55
CA ALA A 247 0.01 -14.57 20.03
C ALA A 247 1.10 -14.80 18.98
N ALA A 248 0.72 -14.96 17.71
CA ALA A 248 1.66 -15.07 16.60
C ALA A 248 2.55 -13.83 16.51
N ARG A 249 1.97 -12.62 16.59
CA ARG A 249 2.70 -11.35 16.51
C ARG A 249 3.71 -11.15 17.64
N ARG A 250 3.37 -11.53 18.87
CA ARG A 250 4.33 -11.49 19.98
C ARG A 250 5.48 -12.47 19.77
N SER A 251 5.18 -13.67 19.27
CA SER A 251 6.22 -14.68 19.00
C SER A 251 7.21 -14.21 17.95
N THR A 252 6.73 -13.62 16.84
CA THR A 252 7.59 -13.16 15.74
C THR A 252 8.30 -11.86 16.04
N LEU A 253 7.73 -10.99 16.88
CA LEU A 253 8.41 -9.78 17.35
C LEU A 253 9.62 -10.10 18.25
N ALA A 254 9.54 -11.17 19.03
CA ALA A 254 10.63 -11.63 19.88
C ALA A 254 11.73 -12.38 19.11
N ASP A 255 11.48 -12.74 17.85
CA ASP A 255 12.43 -13.47 17.00
C ASP A 255 13.46 -12.50 16.40
N ALA A 256 14.74 -12.85 16.50
CA ALA A 256 15.85 -12.09 15.96
C ALA A 256 16.16 -12.51 14.50
N THR A 257 15.13 -12.68 13.68
CA THR A 257 15.26 -13.15 12.30
C THR A 257 16.17 -12.21 11.48
N PRO A 258 17.20 -12.74 10.78
CA PRO A 258 18.05 -11.93 9.90
C PRO A 258 17.27 -11.27 8.76
N LEU A 259 17.70 -10.09 8.31
CA LEU A 259 17.03 -9.32 7.25
C LEU A 259 16.88 -10.11 5.94
N GLY A 260 17.90 -10.88 5.55
CA GLY A 260 17.85 -11.70 4.34
C GLY A 260 16.75 -12.78 4.39
N GLU A 261 16.51 -13.37 5.56
CA GLU A 261 15.43 -14.35 5.76
C GLU A 261 14.06 -13.66 5.76
N LEU A 262 13.94 -12.50 6.40
CA LEU A 262 12.72 -11.68 6.33
C LEU A 262 12.37 -11.28 4.90
N LEU A 263 13.37 -10.96 4.07
CA LEU A 263 13.20 -10.67 2.65
C LEU A 263 12.77 -11.90 1.85
N ALA A 264 13.38 -13.06 2.10
CA ALA A 264 13.01 -14.30 1.41
C ALA A 264 11.58 -14.74 1.75
N HIS A 265 11.15 -14.53 3.00
CA HIS A 265 9.83 -14.93 3.50
C HIS A 265 8.84 -13.76 3.63
N TRP A 266 9.02 -12.70 2.85
CA TRP A 266 8.26 -11.45 2.99
C TRP A 266 6.73 -11.63 3.03
N HIS A 267 6.19 -12.68 2.40
CA HIS A 267 4.76 -12.97 2.34
C HIS A 267 4.08 -13.12 3.71
N ASP A 268 4.82 -13.50 4.76
CA ASP A 268 4.27 -13.72 6.11
C ASP A 268 4.08 -12.43 6.93
N GLY A 269 4.62 -11.29 6.46
CA GLY A 269 4.48 -9.99 7.12
C GLY A 269 5.54 -9.68 8.17
N ARG A 270 6.42 -10.62 8.53
CA ARG A 270 7.49 -10.40 9.52
C ARG A 270 8.46 -9.29 9.09
N ILE A 271 8.72 -9.14 7.79
CA ILE A 271 9.55 -8.04 7.27
C ILE A 271 8.96 -6.65 7.61
N LYS A 272 7.63 -6.50 7.52
CA LYS A 272 6.92 -5.27 7.85
C LYS A 272 6.96 -5.02 9.36
N GLN A 273 6.74 -6.08 10.15
CA GLN A 273 6.82 -6.00 11.61
C GLN A 273 8.23 -5.60 12.09
N ALA A 274 9.27 -6.20 11.52
CA ALA A 274 10.66 -5.88 11.85
C ALA A 274 11.02 -4.44 11.48
N LEU A 275 10.57 -3.95 10.32
CA LEU A 275 10.72 -2.54 9.94
C LEU A 275 10.05 -1.61 10.96
N ILE A 276 8.80 -1.92 11.33
CA ILE A 276 8.01 -1.15 12.31
C ILE A 276 8.73 -1.09 13.66
N ALA A 277 9.14 -2.24 14.20
CA ALA A 277 9.79 -2.32 15.50
C ALA A 277 11.09 -1.51 15.52
N ARG A 278 11.99 -1.77 14.57
CA ARG A 278 13.30 -1.10 14.50
C ARG A 278 13.19 0.41 14.31
N VAL A 279 12.26 0.87 13.47
CA VAL A 279 12.07 2.31 13.25
C VAL A 279 11.43 2.97 14.47
N LEU A 280 10.49 2.31 15.17
CA LEU A 280 9.93 2.85 16.41
C LEU A 280 10.97 2.91 17.53
N ASP A 281 11.81 1.89 17.69
CA ASP A 281 12.91 1.88 18.67
C ASP A 281 13.91 3.00 18.39
N CYS A 282 14.27 3.19 17.11
CA CYS A 282 15.09 4.32 16.67
C CYS A 282 14.39 5.66 16.96
N ARG A 283 13.10 5.77 16.64
CA ARG A 283 12.31 6.99 16.87
C ARG A 283 12.19 7.32 18.36
N GLN A 284 12.11 6.32 19.23
CA GLN A 284 12.12 6.49 20.69
C GLN A 284 13.49 6.93 21.20
N SER A 285 14.57 6.34 20.67
CA SER A 285 15.94 6.67 21.06
C SER A 285 16.36 8.09 20.64
N HIS A 286 15.79 8.59 19.54
CA HIS A 286 16.04 9.93 18.98
C HIS A 286 14.76 10.78 18.98
N ALA A 287 14.01 10.77 20.08
CA ALA A 287 12.66 11.33 20.14
C ALA A 287 12.57 12.80 19.71
N GLU A 288 13.49 13.66 20.19
CA GLU A 288 13.47 15.08 19.86
C GLU A 288 13.81 15.36 18.38
N LEU A 289 14.76 14.61 17.79
CA LEU A 289 15.04 14.66 16.35
C LEU A 289 13.79 14.37 15.52
N PHE A 290 13.03 13.34 15.86
CA PHE A 290 11.85 12.97 15.10
C PHE A 290 10.61 13.80 15.42
N ARG A 291 10.52 14.36 16.62
CA ARG A 291 9.39 15.19 17.07
C ARG A 291 9.52 16.65 16.64
N ARG A 292 10.75 17.21 16.65
CA ARG A 292 11.01 18.64 16.41
C ARG A 292 12.11 18.93 15.40
N GLY A 293 12.96 17.96 15.07
CA GLY A 293 14.05 18.16 14.12
C GLY A 293 13.54 18.64 12.75
N ALA A 294 14.26 19.59 12.16
CA ALA A 294 13.92 20.24 10.90
C ALA A 294 13.80 19.21 9.76
N TYR A 295 12.85 19.44 8.85
CA TYR A 295 12.65 18.59 7.68
C TYR A 295 13.33 19.20 6.45
N LEU A 296 14.35 18.51 5.92
CA LEU A 296 15.10 18.94 4.75
C LEU A 296 14.97 17.94 3.59
N PRO A 297 14.27 18.27 2.50
CA PRO A 297 14.27 17.46 1.29
C PRO A 297 15.70 17.33 0.74
N LEU A 298 16.08 16.14 0.28
CA LEU A 298 17.40 15.90 -0.30
C LEU A 298 17.31 15.79 -1.82
N THR A 299 18.33 16.30 -2.50
CA THR A 299 18.39 16.23 -3.96
C THR A 299 18.86 14.85 -4.40
N VAL A 300 18.20 14.26 -5.39
CA VAL A 300 18.59 12.99 -6.00
C VAL A 300 19.06 13.25 -7.43
N HIS A 301 20.16 12.64 -7.82
CA HIS A 301 20.73 12.70 -9.16
C HIS A 301 20.80 11.32 -9.80
N GLY A 302 21.00 11.29 -11.12
CA GLY A 302 21.15 10.07 -11.92
C GLY A 302 19.86 9.63 -12.58
N ARG A 303 19.94 8.50 -13.29
CA ARG A 303 18.90 8.04 -14.23
C ARG A 303 17.53 7.80 -13.60
N HIS A 304 17.48 7.45 -12.32
CA HIS A 304 16.23 7.13 -11.60
C HIS A 304 15.95 8.09 -10.44
N ALA A 305 16.43 9.34 -10.53
CA ALA A 305 16.20 10.36 -9.51
C ALA A 305 14.72 10.61 -9.21
N ASP A 306 13.86 10.51 -10.21
CA ASP A 306 12.40 10.65 -10.08
C ASP A 306 11.75 9.47 -9.33
N LYS A 307 12.46 8.36 -9.15
CA LYS A 307 11.98 7.13 -8.48
C LYS A 307 12.47 7.01 -7.04
N VAL A 308 12.95 8.09 -6.44
CA VAL A 308 13.43 8.12 -5.05
C VAL A 308 12.75 9.25 -4.29
N VAL A 309 12.36 8.99 -3.05
CA VAL A 309 12.09 10.01 -2.04
C VAL A 309 13.21 9.98 -1.02
N ALA A 310 13.83 11.14 -0.79
CA ALA A 310 14.90 11.29 0.18
C ALA A 310 14.74 12.60 0.97
N PHE A 311 14.92 12.54 2.28
CA PHE A 311 14.93 13.72 3.14
C PHE A 311 15.77 13.46 4.39
N ALA A 312 16.16 14.54 5.06
CA ALA A 312 16.81 14.50 6.35
C ALA A 312 15.91 15.08 7.45
N ARG A 313 16.05 14.53 8.66
CA ARG A 313 15.66 15.19 9.91
C ARG A 313 16.93 15.75 10.55
N LEU A 314 16.91 17.02 10.95
CA LEU A 314 18.08 17.70 11.54
C LEU A 314 17.76 18.18 12.95
N GLY A 315 18.50 17.68 13.94
CA GLY A 315 18.40 18.07 15.35
C GLY A 315 19.68 18.71 15.86
N GLU A 316 19.73 18.95 17.17
CA GLU A 316 20.95 19.42 17.85
C GLU A 316 21.88 18.24 18.14
N GLY A 317 22.99 18.13 17.42
CA GLY A 317 23.97 17.05 17.62
C GLY A 317 23.60 15.70 17.00
N GLU A 318 22.47 15.61 16.29
CA GLU A 318 22.08 14.39 15.58
C GLU A 318 21.28 14.69 14.30
N ARG A 319 21.35 13.76 13.36
CA ARG A 319 20.58 13.81 12.11
C ARG A 319 20.15 12.42 11.65
N ALA A 320 19.03 12.40 10.96
CA ALA A 320 18.54 11.21 10.28
C ALA A 320 18.49 11.45 8.77
N VAL A 321 18.90 10.47 7.96
CA VAL A 321 18.71 10.46 6.49
C VAL A 321 17.78 9.30 6.14
N ILE A 322 16.66 9.63 5.50
CA ILE A 322 15.61 8.70 5.10
C ILE A 322 15.63 8.57 3.59
N ILE A 323 15.68 7.33 3.08
CA ILE A 323 15.74 7.04 1.65
C ILE A 323 14.76 5.90 1.34
N ALA A 324 13.90 6.09 0.34
CA ALA A 324 12.98 5.07 -0.09
C ALA A 324 12.67 5.18 -1.60
N PRO A 325 12.44 4.06 -2.30
CA PRO A 325 11.97 4.05 -3.68
C PRO A 325 10.52 4.55 -3.78
N ARG A 326 10.16 5.06 -4.96
CA ARG A 326 8.79 5.35 -5.40
C ARG A 326 8.67 5.03 -6.89
N LEU A 327 7.48 4.66 -7.35
CA LEU A 327 7.26 4.33 -8.78
C LEU A 327 8.31 3.31 -9.30
N ALA A 328 8.55 2.29 -8.49
CA ALA A 328 9.70 1.40 -8.63
C ALA A 328 9.32 0.01 -9.17
N SER A 329 8.08 -0.19 -9.63
CA SER A 329 7.63 -1.48 -10.18
C SER A 329 8.52 -1.94 -11.36
N THR A 330 8.97 -0.99 -12.17
CA THR A 330 9.87 -1.25 -13.31
C THR A 330 11.31 -1.52 -12.87
N LEU A 331 11.78 -0.89 -11.79
CA LEU A 331 13.13 -1.14 -11.25
C LEU A 331 13.20 -2.49 -10.54
N LEU A 332 12.10 -2.93 -9.93
CA LEU A 332 12.01 -4.24 -9.30
C LEU A 332 12.08 -5.38 -10.33
N GLY A 333 11.56 -5.14 -11.54
CA GLY A 333 11.58 -6.12 -12.64
C GLY A 333 10.86 -7.42 -12.25
N ALA A 334 11.56 -8.54 -12.42
CA ALA A 334 11.09 -9.88 -12.05
C ALA A 334 11.60 -10.35 -10.67
N SER A 335 12.08 -9.43 -9.82
CA SER A 335 12.59 -9.80 -8.49
C SER A 335 11.50 -10.50 -7.66
N PRO A 336 11.79 -11.68 -7.06
CA PRO A 336 10.83 -12.41 -6.25
C PRO A 336 10.65 -11.81 -4.84
N THR A 337 11.53 -10.88 -4.45
CA THR A 337 11.51 -10.20 -3.15
C THR A 337 11.29 -8.70 -3.36
N PRO A 338 10.75 -7.98 -2.36
CA PRO A 338 10.54 -6.54 -2.45
C PRO A 338 11.87 -5.79 -2.27
N LEU A 339 12.90 -6.16 -3.02
CA LEU A 339 14.23 -5.55 -3.05
C LEU A 339 14.63 -5.31 -4.50
N ILE A 340 14.93 -4.05 -4.82
CA ILE A 340 15.39 -3.65 -6.15
C ILE A 340 16.84 -4.11 -6.29
N PRO A 341 17.19 -4.92 -7.31
CA PRO A 341 18.57 -5.32 -7.55
C PRO A 341 19.51 -4.11 -7.65
N ALA A 342 20.64 -4.14 -6.97
CA ALA A 342 21.55 -2.98 -6.85
C ALA A 342 21.93 -2.36 -8.21
N GLN A 343 22.16 -3.20 -9.22
CA GLN A 343 22.50 -2.76 -10.58
C GLN A 343 21.38 -1.96 -11.27
N ASN A 344 20.12 -2.15 -10.88
CA ASN A 344 18.98 -1.45 -11.47
C ASN A 344 18.89 0.01 -10.98
N TRP A 345 19.69 0.41 -9.98
CA TRP A 345 19.81 1.80 -9.57
C TRP A 345 20.74 2.62 -10.46
N GLU A 346 21.59 1.98 -11.26
CA GLU A 346 22.56 2.64 -12.15
C GLU A 346 23.39 3.72 -11.42
N ASP A 347 23.44 4.95 -11.93
CA ASP A 347 24.18 6.08 -11.35
C ASP A 347 23.36 6.89 -10.32
N THR A 348 22.22 6.36 -9.88
CA THR A 348 21.30 7.07 -8.98
C THR A 348 21.93 7.27 -7.61
N ARG A 349 21.91 8.51 -7.13
CA ARG A 349 22.56 8.91 -5.86
C ARG A 349 21.85 10.07 -5.18
N VAL A 350 21.87 10.07 -3.85
CA VAL A 350 21.39 11.20 -3.02
C VAL A 350 22.56 12.14 -2.73
N SER A 351 22.38 13.42 -3.00
CA SER A 351 23.32 14.47 -2.62
C SER A 351 23.01 14.98 -1.21
N LEU A 352 24.05 15.06 -0.38
CA LEU A 352 23.94 15.50 1.00
C LEU A 352 24.55 16.90 1.17
N PRO A 353 23.83 17.85 1.79
CA PRO A 353 24.36 19.18 2.06
C PRO A 353 25.42 19.18 3.19
N PHE A 354 25.65 18.03 3.81
CA PHE A 354 26.60 17.78 4.88
C PHE A 354 27.39 16.50 4.61
N ALA A 355 28.58 16.38 5.21
CA ALA A 355 29.35 15.14 5.15
C ALA A 355 28.87 14.18 6.23
N LEU A 356 28.40 12.98 5.87
CA LEU A 356 28.18 11.89 6.83
C LEU A 356 29.52 11.21 7.13
N SER A 357 29.87 11.07 8.39
CA SER A 357 31.06 10.32 8.82
C SER A 357 30.72 8.84 8.99
N PRO A 358 31.42 7.91 8.30
CA PRO A 358 31.22 6.46 8.50
C PRO A 358 31.47 6.01 9.95
N ALA A 359 32.26 6.77 10.72
CA ALA A 359 32.55 6.45 12.13
C ALA A 359 31.39 6.78 13.08
N THR A 360 30.49 7.69 12.69
CA THR A 360 29.36 8.14 13.53
C THR A 360 28.00 7.86 12.89
N SER A 361 27.97 7.35 11.65
CA SER A 361 26.75 7.01 10.93
C SER A 361 26.41 5.54 11.07
N THR A 362 25.24 5.23 11.62
CA THR A 362 24.72 3.87 11.73
C THR A 362 23.46 3.74 10.88
N GLY A 363 23.45 2.80 9.94
CA GLY A 363 22.26 2.48 9.16
C GLY A 363 21.45 1.37 9.82
N LEU A 364 20.13 1.54 9.85
CA LEU A 364 19.22 0.62 10.53
C LEU A 364 19.05 -0.72 9.79
N PHE A 365 19.25 -0.72 8.47
CA PHE A 365 19.01 -1.89 7.60
C PHE A 365 20.15 -2.20 6.62
N GLY A 366 21.30 -1.55 6.78
CA GLY A 366 22.49 -1.72 5.94
C GLY A 366 23.58 -0.72 6.35
N ALA A 367 24.85 -1.03 6.08
CA ALA A 367 25.96 -0.16 6.43
C ALA A 367 25.96 1.14 5.59
N ALA A 368 26.33 2.27 6.20
CA ALA A 368 26.49 3.52 5.49
C ALA A 368 27.76 3.48 4.63
N VAL A 369 27.65 3.13 3.35
CA VAL A 369 28.74 3.37 2.38
C VAL A 369 28.62 4.81 1.90
N VAL A 370 29.07 5.75 2.72
CA VAL A 370 29.14 7.16 2.33
C VAL A 370 30.38 7.34 1.45
N SER A 371 30.17 7.79 0.22
CA SER A 371 31.27 8.22 -0.64
C SER A 371 31.96 9.45 -0.02
N PRO A 372 33.29 9.63 -0.14
CA PRO A 372 34.01 10.83 0.29
C PRO A 372 33.44 12.16 -0.25
N VAL A 373 32.55 12.12 -1.24
CA VAL A 373 32.01 13.26 -2.00
C VAL A 373 30.62 13.72 -1.52
N ARG A 374 30.19 13.39 -0.29
CA ARG A 374 28.86 13.74 0.26
C ARG A 374 27.69 13.21 -0.58
N GLU A 375 27.88 12.03 -1.17
CA GLU A 375 26.86 11.34 -1.96
C GLU A 375 26.63 9.93 -1.43
N LEU A 376 25.38 9.48 -1.52
CA LEU A 376 24.96 8.11 -1.21
C LEU A 376 24.48 7.44 -2.49
N LEU A 377 25.21 6.41 -2.96
CA LEU A 377 24.77 5.59 -4.08
C LEU A 377 23.59 4.72 -3.65
N LEU A 378 22.49 4.75 -4.42
CA LEU A 378 21.30 3.96 -4.11
C LEU A 378 21.58 2.45 -4.17
N SER A 379 22.46 2.04 -5.09
CA SER A 379 22.92 0.64 -5.24
C SER A 379 23.65 0.11 -4.00
N ALA A 380 24.23 0.98 -3.18
CA ALA A 380 24.91 0.61 -1.94
C ALA A 380 24.01 0.78 -0.72
N VAL A 381 23.33 1.93 -0.59
CA VAL A 381 22.54 2.24 0.62
C VAL A 381 21.25 1.41 0.74
N LEU A 382 20.76 0.84 -0.37
CA LEU A 382 19.58 -0.04 -0.42
C LEU A 382 19.93 -1.46 -0.88
N SER A 383 21.19 -1.92 -0.72
CA SER A 383 21.61 -3.26 -1.18
C SER A 383 20.95 -4.40 -0.41
N ASP A 384 20.73 -4.20 0.89
CA ASP A 384 20.35 -5.27 1.81
C ASP A 384 18.88 -5.17 2.25
N PHE A 385 18.25 -4.00 2.01
CA PHE A 385 16.86 -3.73 2.38
C PHE A 385 16.26 -2.64 1.47
N PRO A 386 14.97 -2.71 1.12
CA PRO A 386 14.36 -1.79 0.14
C PRO A 386 14.29 -0.33 0.54
N VAL A 387 14.43 -0.03 1.82
CA VAL A 387 14.34 1.32 2.39
C VAL A 387 15.45 1.48 3.43
N ASN A 388 15.85 2.72 3.73
CA ASN A 388 16.86 2.92 4.75
C ASN A 388 16.62 4.19 5.58
N LEU A 389 17.07 4.11 6.82
CA LEU A 389 17.13 5.16 7.81
C LEU A 389 18.55 5.13 8.40
N LEU A 390 19.31 6.18 8.14
CA LEU A 390 20.65 6.37 8.69
C LEU A 390 20.57 7.40 9.82
N ILE A 391 21.17 7.10 10.97
CA ILE A 391 21.35 8.05 12.07
C ILE A 391 22.81 8.42 12.16
N GLU A 392 23.09 9.69 12.38
CA GLU A 392 24.43 10.16 12.70
C GLU A 392 24.42 11.12 13.88
N HIS A 393 25.39 10.92 14.79
CA HIS A 393 25.74 11.86 15.83
C HIS A 393 26.79 12.84 15.30
N VAL A 394 26.48 14.14 15.40
CA VAL A 394 27.26 15.27 14.84
C VAL A 394 28.24 15.80 15.88
#